data_AF-A0A151NGK0-F1
#
_entry.id   AF-A0A151NGK0-F1
#
_cell.length_a   1.000
_cell.length_b   1.000
_cell.length_c   1.000
_cell.angle_alpha   90.00
_cell.angle_beta   90.00
_cell.angle_gamma   90.00
#
_symmetry.space_group_name_H-M   'P 1'
#
loop_
_entity.id
_entity.type
_entity.pdbx_description
1 polymer ?
#
loop_
_entity_poly.entity_id
_entity_poly.type
_entity_poly.pdbx_seq_one_letter_code
_entity_poly.pdbx_strand_id
1 'polypeptide(L)'
;MAGDKPSVCSDCWKHHGGNFYYFTKERKTYQECKANCSSRGFKLLKIENKDELMNFLNPLANFHWIGLTRKGMASHWKWEDGTPHSSHL
;
A
#
# COMPACT_ATOMS: atom_id res chain seq x y z
N MET A 1 8.67 -27.18 9.03
CA MET A 1 8.34 -25.76 8.78
C MET A 1 8.05 -25.63 7.28
N ALA A 2 6.80 -25.85 6.85
CA ALA A 2 6.45 -25.65 5.45
C ALA A 2 6.40 -24.14 5.20
N GLY A 3 7.35 -23.62 4.43
CA GLY A 3 7.27 -22.24 3.94
C GLY A 3 6.20 -22.20 2.85
N ASP A 4 5.03 -21.67 3.18
CA ASP A 4 3.97 -21.40 2.23
C ASP A 4 4.52 -20.58 1.07
N LYS A 5 4.66 -21.25 -0.08
CA LYS A 5 4.98 -20.63 -1.36
C LYS A 5 3.88 -19.60 -1.65
N PRO A 6 4.17 -18.30 -1.84
CA PRO A 6 3.14 -17.34 -2.13
C PRO A 6 2.52 -17.71 -3.48
N SER A 7 1.32 -18.29 -3.43
CA SER A 7 0.47 -18.46 -4.60
C SER A 7 0.28 -17.08 -5.20
N VAL A 8 0.69 -16.91 -6.45
CA VAL A 8 0.40 -15.69 -7.19
C VAL A 8 -1.12 -15.57 -7.24
N CYS A 9 -1.64 -14.69 -6.43
CA CYS A 9 -3.06 -14.41 -6.36
C CYS A 9 -3.41 -13.55 -7.58
N SER A 10 -3.96 -14.17 -8.61
CA SER A 10 -4.40 -13.47 -9.83
C SER A 10 -5.46 -12.40 -9.51
N ASP A 11 -6.34 -12.66 -8.53
CA ASP A 11 -7.40 -11.73 -8.11
C ASP A 11 -6.91 -10.56 -7.23
N CYS A 12 -5.62 -10.53 -6.88
CA CYS A 12 -5.07 -9.49 -6.03
C CYS A 12 -4.73 -8.22 -6.80
N TRP A 13 -4.83 -8.24 -8.13
CA TRP A 13 -4.58 -7.09 -8.99
C TRP A 13 -5.87 -6.32 -9.28
N LYS A 14 -5.80 -4.99 -9.20
CA LYS A 14 -6.84 -4.07 -9.69
C LYS A 14 -6.19 -2.99 -10.53
N HIS A 15 -6.96 -2.43 -11.46
CA HIS A 15 -6.53 -1.33 -12.32
C HIS A 15 -7.47 -0.14 -12.13
N HIS A 16 -6.90 1.05 -11.93
CA HIS A 16 -7.65 2.30 -11.79
C HIS A 16 -6.77 3.50 -12.16
N GLY A 17 -7.30 4.44 -12.94
CA GLY A 17 -6.58 5.67 -13.30
C GLY A 17 -5.25 5.45 -14.04
N GLY A 18 -5.07 4.34 -14.75
CA GLY A 18 -3.81 3.99 -15.44
C GLY A 18 -2.76 3.32 -14.56
N ASN A 19 -3.06 3.10 -13.27
CA ASN A 19 -2.18 2.45 -12.30
C ASN A 19 -2.65 1.03 -12.00
N PHE A 20 -1.70 0.15 -11.65
CA PHE A 20 -1.95 -1.21 -11.18
C PHE A 20 -1.71 -1.30 -9.66
N TYR A 21 -2.67 -1.90 -8.96
CA TYR A 21 -2.68 -2.01 -7.51
C TYR A 21 -2.69 -3.49 -7.12
N TYR A 22 -1.80 -3.86 -6.21
CA TYR A 22 -1.71 -5.21 -5.67
C TYR A 22 -2.19 -5.24 -4.22
N PHE A 23 -3.29 -5.93 -3.97
CA PHE A 23 -3.91 -6.07 -2.65
C PHE A 23 -3.55 -7.42 -2.02
N THR A 24 -2.85 -7.40 -0.89
CA THR A 24 -2.54 -8.62 -0.15
C THR A 24 -3.76 -9.09 0.65
N LYS A 25 -4.20 -10.34 0.45
CA LYS A 25 -5.30 -10.95 1.23
C LYS A 25 -4.90 -11.30 2.68
N GLU A 26 -3.61 -11.55 2.90
CA GLU A 26 -3.08 -11.94 4.21
C GLU A 26 -2.87 -10.72 5.10
N ARG A 27 -3.30 -10.82 6.37
CA ARG A 27 -2.95 -9.82 7.38
C ARG A 27 -1.49 -9.99 7.77
N LYS A 28 -0.67 -9.02 7.40
CA LYS A 28 0.75 -8.94 7.73
C LYS A 28 1.05 -7.67 8.51
N THR A 29 2.15 -7.66 9.24
CA THR A 29 2.65 -6.42 9.84
C THR A 29 3.07 -5.44 8.75
N TYR A 30 3.16 -4.15 9.10
CA TYR A 30 3.65 -3.13 8.16
C TYR A 30 5.01 -3.49 7.57
N GLN A 31 5.93 -4.00 8.40
CA GLN A 31 7.28 -4.38 7.98
C GLN A 31 7.28 -5.56 7.00
N GLU A 32 6.44 -6.57 7.23
CA GLU A 32 6.30 -7.70 6.31
C GLU A 32 5.66 -7.28 4.98
N CYS A 33 4.65 -6.42 4.99
CA CYS A 33 4.07 -5.86 3.78
C CYS A 33 5.11 -5.08 2.97
N LYS A 34 5.88 -4.20 3.63
CA LYS A 34 6.96 -3.45 3.01
C LYS A 34 8.04 -4.36 2.41
N ALA A 35 8.46 -5.38 3.15
CA ALA A 35 9.45 -6.34 2.67
C ALA A 35 8.96 -7.13 1.45
N ASN A 36 7.69 -7.57 1.46
CA ASN A 36 7.08 -8.28 0.33
C ASN A 36 6.86 -7.39 -0.90
N CYS A 37 6.49 -6.12 -0.73
CA CYS A 37 6.44 -5.18 -1.85
C CYS A 37 7.84 -4.97 -2.43
N SER A 38 8.83 -4.71 -1.58
CA SER A 38 10.21 -4.44 -2.00
C SER A 38 10.85 -5.64 -2.70
N SER A 39 10.61 -6.87 -2.22
CA SER A 39 11.14 -8.09 -2.85
C SER A 39 10.57 -8.36 -4.25
N ARG A 40 9.40 -7.77 -4.56
CA ARG A 40 8.75 -7.82 -5.88
C ARG A 40 9.07 -6.60 -6.75
N GLY A 41 9.91 -5.67 -6.27
CA GLY A 41 10.19 -4.41 -6.96
C GLY A 41 9.05 -3.39 -6.90
N PHE A 42 8.07 -3.60 -6.01
CA PHE A 42 6.93 -2.70 -5.80
C PHE A 42 7.18 -1.78 -4.61
N LYS A 43 6.39 -0.70 -4.55
CA LYS A 43 6.30 0.19 -3.38
C LYS A 43 4.94 0.03 -2.74
N LEU A 44 4.85 0.34 -1.45
CA LEU A 44 3.55 0.47 -0.79
C LEU A 44 2.79 1.67 -1.36
N LEU A 45 1.47 1.55 -1.36
CA LEU A 45 0.57 2.51 -1.99
C LEU A 45 0.81 3.93 -1.48
N LYS A 46 1.05 4.86 -2.41
CA LYS A 46 0.96 6.30 -2.18
C LYS A 46 -0.35 6.78 -2.79
N ILE A 47 -1.13 7.51 -2.00
CA ILE A 47 -2.38 8.10 -2.44
C ILE A 47 -2.03 9.44 -3.08
N GLU A 48 -2.30 9.58 -4.37
CA GLU A 48 -1.90 10.75 -5.16
C GLU A 48 -3.01 11.80 -5.21
N ASN A 49 -4.29 11.42 -5.13
CA ASN A 49 -5.40 12.37 -5.22
C ASN A 49 -6.70 11.88 -4.55
N LYS A 50 -7.67 12.79 -4.44
CA LYS A 50 -9.00 12.57 -3.86
C LYS A 50 -9.84 11.54 -4.60
N ASP A 51 -9.77 11.50 -5.92
CA ASP A 51 -10.55 10.57 -6.74
C ASP A 51 -10.12 9.13 -6.48
N GLU A 52 -8.81 8.89 -6.46
CA GLU A 52 -8.23 7.59 -6.09
C GLU A 52 -8.71 7.12 -4.72
N LEU A 53 -8.69 8.00 -3.72
CA LEU A 53 -9.16 7.66 -2.37
C LEU A 53 -10.66 7.41 -2.32
N MET A 54 -11.46 8.34 -2.83
CA MET A 54 -12.92 8.35 -2.63
C MET A 54 -13.65 7.36 -3.55
N ASN A 55 -13.24 7.28 -4.81
CA ASN A 55 -13.95 6.53 -5.84
C ASN A 55 -13.36 5.14 -6.08
N PHE A 56 -12.11 4.89 -5.67
CA PHE A 56 -11.47 3.58 -5.86
C PHE A 56 -11.14 2.87 -4.56
N LEU A 57 -10.42 3.50 -3.62
CA LEU A 57 -9.95 2.82 -2.41
C LEU A 57 -11.05 2.65 -1.35
N ASN A 58 -11.83 3.69 -1.07
CA ASN A 58 -12.89 3.67 -0.05
C ASN A 58 -13.95 2.57 -0.28
N PRO A 59 -14.48 2.34 -1.51
CA PRO A 59 -15.47 1.31 -1.75
C PRO A 59 -14.96 -0.13 -1.53
N LEU A 60 -13.64 -0.34 -1.47
CA LEU A 60 -13.07 -1.67 -1.24
C LEU A 60 -13.32 -2.17 0.18
N ALA A 61 -13.71 -1.30 1.13
CA ALA A 61 -14.11 -1.64 2.50
C ALA A 61 -13.14 -2.58 3.25
N ASN A 62 -11.84 -2.46 2.97
CA ASN A 62 -10.80 -3.35 3.50
C ASN A 62 -9.63 -2.55 4.10
N PHE A 63 -9.07 -3.05 5.21
CA PHE A 63 -7.91 -2.46 5.85
C PHE A 63 -6.61 -2.97 5.20
N HIS A 64 -5.82 -2.06 4.63
CA HIS A 64 -4.53 -2.35 4.01
C HIS A 64 -3.46 -1.39 4.48
N TRP A 65 -2.22 -1.86 4.57
CA TRP A 65 -1.07 -0.99 4.79
C TRP A 65 -0.77 -0.16 3.54
N ILE A 66 -0.55 1.14 3.74
CA ILE A 66 -0.10 2.09 2.70
C ILE A 66 1.32 2.56 3.00
N GLY A 67 1.94 3.27 2.05
CA GLY A 67 3.33 3.72 2.12
C GLY A 67 3.59 4.91 3.05
N LEU A 68 2.65 5.25 3.93
CA LEU A 68 2.73 6.42 4.80
C LEU A 68 3.40 6.05 6.14
N THR A 69 4.51 6.71 6.48
CA THR A 69 5.27 6.42 7.71
C THR A 69 5.76 7.67 8.43
N ARG A 70 6.04 7.54 9.73
CA ARG A 70 6.75 8.56 10.53
C ARG A 70 7.73 7.89 11.50
N LYS A 71 8.90 8.50 11.70
CA LYS A 71 9.94 8.02 12.63
C LYS A 71 9.70 8.57 14.05
N GLY A 72 8.54 8.28 14.62
CA GLY A 72 8.13 8.76 15.94
C GLY A 72 7.11 9.90 15.89
N MET A 73 6.57 10.26 17.06
CA MET A 73 5.42 11.17 17.18
C MET A 73 5.73 12.61 16.75
N ALA A 74 6.96 13.08 16.97
CA ALA A 74 7.39 14.43 16.61
C ALA A 74 7.77 14.59 15.13
N SER A 75 7.82 13.50 14.35
CA SER A 75 8.18 13.54 12.93
C SER A 75 6.95 13.70 12.04
N HIS A 76 7.10 14.47 10.97
CA HIS A 76 6.10 14.54 9.90
C HIS A 76 5.92 13.19 9.20
N TRP A 77 4.69 12.93 8.76
CA TRP A 77 4.37 11.80 7.90
C TRP A 77 5.02 11.99 6.52
N LYS A 78 5.61 10.91 6.00
CA LYS A 78 6.27 10.86 4.70
C LYS A 78 5.91 9.58 3.96
N TRP A 79 5.85 9.69 2.65
CA TRP A 79 5.71 8.56 1.74
C TRP A 79 7.05 7.85 1.52
N GLU A 80 7.03 6.67 0.90
CA GLU A 80 8.24 5.88 0.64
C GLU A 80 9.23 6.57 -0.33
N ASP A 81 8.75 7.51 -1.14
CA ASP A 81 9.59 8.35 -2.02
C ASP A 81 10.20 9.56 -1.30
N GLY A 82 9.92 9.73 0.00
CA GLY A 82 10.39 10.85 0.81
C GLY A 82 9.52 12.10 0.75
N THR A 83 8.49 12.14 -0.10
CA THR A 83 7.57 13.27 -0.18
C THR A 83 6.76 13.39 1.11
N PRO A 84 6.56 14.62 1.63
CA PRO A 84 5.74 14.83 2.82
C PRO A 84 4.27 14.54 2.50
N HIS A 85 3.53 14.11 3.52
CA HIS A 85 2.07 14.09 3.42
C HIS A 85 1.52 15.50 3.22
N SER A 86 0.69 15.70 2.20
CA SER A 86 -0.03 16.95 1.97
C SER A 86 -1.50 16.79 2.37
N SER A 87 -2.03 17.77 3.08
CA SER A 87 -3.43 17.78 3.54
C SER A 87 -4.44 18.15 2.45
N HIS A 88 -4.01 18.35 1.20
CA HIS A 88 -4.91 18.60 0.07
C HIS A 88 -5.48 17.33 -0.58
N LEU A 89 -5.17 16.16 -0.01
CA LEU A 89 -6.00 14.95 -0.17
C LEU A 89 -7.39 15.12 0.47
#